data_AF-A0A3D1JEH5-F1
#
_entry.id   AF-A0A3D1JEH5-F1
#
_cell.length_a   1.000
_cell.length_b   1.000
_cell.length_c   1.000
_cell.angle_alpha   90.00
_cell.angle_beta   90.00
_cell.angle_gamma   90.00
#
_symmetry.space_group_name_H-M   'P 1'
#
loop_
_entity.id
_entity.type
_entity.pdbx_description
1 polymer ?
#
loop_
_entity_poly.entity_id
_entity_poly.type
_entity_poly.pdbx_seq_one_letter_code
_entity_poly.pdbx_strand_id
1 'polypeptide(L)'
;MNLKEMVGIEAAGHVKDGMVVGLGTGSTAYYMIEELGRRVKEENLSIIGVPTSFASKKQAESLGIPVRTIDEVDAVDLTIDGADEISSDYHGIKGGGAALLFEKIVATYS
;
A
#
# COMPACT_ATOMS: atom_id res chain seq x y z
N MET A 1 -11.46 -15.45 -7.30
CA MET A 1 -11.21 -14.05 -6.91
C MET A 1 -12.31 -13.57 -5.98
N ASN A 2 -11.98 -13.11 -4.78
CA ASN A 2 -12.96 -12.44 -3.90
C ASN A 2 -12.93 -10.91 -4.15
N LEU A 3 -13.91 -10.18 -3.60
CA LEU A 3 -14.01 -8.73 -3.83
C LEU A 3 -12.76 -7.95 -3.39
N LYS A 4 -12.12 -8.36 -2.29
CA LYS A 4 -10.90 -7.71 -1.79
C LYS A 4 -9.71 -7.93 -2.71
N GLU A 5 -9.62 -9.12 -3.28
CA GLU A 5 -8.59 -9.48 -4.25
C GLU A 5 -8.77 -8.69 -5.56
N MET A 6 -9.99 -8.61 -6.08
CA MET A 6 -10.30 -7.85 -7.30
C MET A 6 -9.92 -6.37 -7.18
N VAL A 7 -10.33 -5.72 -6.08
CA VAL A 7 -10.00 -4.30 -5.88
C VAL A 7 -8.52 -4.08 -5.57
N GLY A 8 -7.85 -5.03 -4.92
CA GLY A 8 -6.42 -4.96 -4.68
C GLY A 8 -5.62 -5.00 -5.98
N ILE A 9 -5.98 -5.89 -6.89
CA ILE A 9 -5.36 -6.01 -8.22
C ILE A 9 -5.63 -4.75 -9.06
N GLU A 10 -6.89 -4.29 -9.10
CA GLU A 10 -7.24 -3.07 -9.83
C GLU A 10 -6.47 -1.86 -9.31
N ALA A 11 -6.43 -1.67 -7.98
CA ALA A 11 -5.72 -0.57 -7.36
C ALA A 11 -4.22 -0.59 -7.69
N ALA A 12 -3.60 -1.78 -7.73
CA ALA A 12 -2.19 -1.92 -8.10
C ALA A 12 -1.93 -1.33 -9.50
N GLY A 13 -2.88 -1.39 -10.44
CA GLY A 13 -2.75 -0.82 -11.79
C GLY A 13 -2.52 0.69 -11.86
N HIS A 14 -2.82 1.43 -10.78
CA HIS A 14 -2.52 2.87 -10.69
C HIS A 14 -1.05 3.18 -10.41
N VAL A 15 -0.28 2.19 -9.93
CA VAL A 15 1.15 2.34 -9.65
C VAL A 15 1.95 2.30 -10.95
N LYS A 16 2.83 3.30 -11.10
CA LYS A 16 3.69 3.50 -12.27
C LYS A 16 5.16 3.40 -11.89
N ASP A 17 5.98 3.19 -12.91
CA ASP A 17 7.44 3.12 -12.75
C ASP A 17 8.00 4.41 -12.13
N GLY A 18 8.96 4.25 -11.22
CA GLY A 18 9.61 5.32 -10.47
C GLY A 18 8.87 5.81 -9.22
N MET A 19 7.64 5.33 -8.95
CA MET A 19 6.85 5.83 -7.82
C MET A 19 7.36 5.36 -6.45
N VAL A 20 7.26 6.25 -5.47
CA VAL A 20 7.23 5.94 -4.04
C VAL A 20 5.78 5.63 -3.65
N VAL A 21 5.52 4.42 -3.19
CA VAL A 21 4.17 3.90 -2.95
C VAL A 21 3.97 3.62 -1.47
N GLY A 22 2.97 4.27 -0.86
CA GLY A 22 2.51 3.94 0.48
C GLY A 22 1.78 2.60 0.49
N LEU A 23 2.31 1.63 1.24
CA LEU A 23 1.78 0.28 1.32
C LEU A 23 0.88 0.14 2.55
N GLY A 24 -0.43 0.20 2.32
CA GLY A 24 -1.47 0.06 3.33
C GLY A 24 -1.45 -1.27 4.10
N THR A 25 -2.35 -1.41 5.07
CA THR A 25 -2.41 -2.57 5.97
C THR A 25 -3.79 -3.25 5.92
N GLY A 26 -3.79 -4.58 6.08
CA GLY A 26 -5.00 -5.38 6.22
C GLY A 26 -5.36 -6.20 4.99
N SER A 27 -6.43 -6.99 5.11
CA SER A 27 -6.77 -8.05 4.15
C SER A 27 -7.04 -7.60 2.71
N THR A 28 -7.38 -6.34 2.46
CA THR A 28 -7.55 -5.80 1.10
C THR A 28 -6.23 -5.30 0.53
N ALA A 29 -5.48 -4.49 1.30
CA ALA A 29 -4.16 -4.01 0.92
C ALA A 29 -3.17 -5.18 0.69
N TYR A 30 -3.35 -6.29 1.39
CA TYR A 30 -2.60 -7.53 1.18
C TYR A 30 -2.53 -7.93 -0.30
N TYR A 31 -3.68 -7.98 -0.99
CA TYR A 31 -3.74 -8.39 -2.40
C TYR A 31 -3.11 -7.37 -3.35
N MET A 32 -3.19 -6.08 -3.01
CA MET A 32 -2.49 -5.04 -3.75
C MET A 32 -0.97 -5.22 -3.65
N ILE A 33 -0.44 -5.51 -2.45
CA ILE A 33 0.99 -5.75 -2.26
C ILE A 33 1.45 -7.02 -2.99
N GLU A 34 0.65 -8.10 -2.98
CA GLU A 34 0.92 -9.30 -3.79
C GLU A 34 1.03 -8.96 -5.29
N GLU A 35 0.07 -8.20 -5.81
CA GLU A 35 0.06 -7.80 -7.22
C GLU A 35 1.23 -6.88 -7.57
N LEU A 36 1.59 -5.93 -6.71
CA LEU A 36 2.81 -5.14 -6.90
C LEU A 36 4.05 -6.03 -6.91
N GLY A 37 4.13 -7.03 -6.03
CA GLY A 37 5.21 -8.01 -6.03
C GLY A 37 5.32 -8.78 -7.35
N ARG A 38 4.18 -9.17 -7.93
CA ARG A 38 4.11 -9.79 -9.26
C ARG A 38 4.62 -8.82 -10.32
N ARG A 39 4.12 -7.58 -10.36
CA ARG A 39 4.51 -6.56 -11.35
C ARG A 39 5.99 -6.20 -11.28
N VAL A 40 6.57 -6.09 -10.07
CA VAL A 40 8.02 -5.88 -9.88
C VAL A 40 8.82 -7.01 -10.54
N LYS A 41 8.40 -8.27 -10.37
CA LYS A 41 9.11 -9.44 -10.91
C LYS A 41 8.88 -9.68 -12.40
N GLU A 42 7.64 -9.58 -12.86
CA GLU A 42 7.22 -9.99 -14.20
C GLU A 42 7.26 -8.84 -15.20
N GLU A 43 6.99 -7.62 -14.75
CA GLU A 43 6.93 -6.42 -15.60
C GLU A 43 8.16 -5.52 -15.43
N ASN A 44 9.09 -5.87 -14.53
CA ASN A 44 10.23 -5.03 -14.13
C ASN A 44 9.81 -3.64 -13.63
N LEU A 45 8.64 -3.56 -12.98
CA LEU A 45 8.18 -2.33 -12.35
C LEU A 45 9.18 -1.90 -11.25
N SER A 46 9.71 -0.69 -11.35
CA SER A 46 10.64 -0.10 -10.41
C SER A 46 9.89 0.85 -9.47
N ILE A 47 9.80 0.50 -8.19
CA ILE A 47 9.12 1.31 -7.17
C ILE A 47 9.86 1.23 -5.82
N ILE A 48 9.55 2.16 -4.93
CA ILE A 48 9.93 2.10 -3.51
C ILE A 48 8.66 2.02 -2.66
N GLY A 49 8.54 1.00 -1.82
CA GLY A 49 7.44 0.85 -0.88
C GLY A 49 7.68 1.56 0.45
N VAL A 50 6.70 2.31 0.95
CA VAL A 50 6.68 2.90 2.30
C VAL A 50 5.56 2.23 3.12
N PRO A 51 5.88 1.26 3.99
CA PRO A 51 4.87 0.45 4.66
C PRO A 51 4.21 1.17 5.83
N THR A 52 2.90 0.95 6.01
CA THR A 52 2.13 1.49 7.14
C THR A 52 2.13 0.57 8.38
N SER A 53 2.70 -0.64 8.27
CA SER A 53 2.84 -1.57 9.40
C SER A 53 4.01 -2.55 9.21
N PHE A 54 4.39 -3.25 10.28
CA PHE A 54 5.34 -4.35 10.20
C PHE A 54 4.86 -5.49 9.31
N ALA A 55 3.54 -5.74 9.25
CA ALA A 55 2.98 -6.79 8.40
C ALA A 55 3.17 -6.45 6.92
N SER A 56 2.81 -5.23 6.50
CA SER A 56 2.99 -4.77 5.12
C SER A 56 4.47 -4.68 4.74
N LYS A 57 5.34 -4.24 5.66
CA LYS A 57 6.80 -4.25 5.46
C LYS A 57 7.31 -5.65 5.15
N LYS A 58 7.00 -6.62 6.02
CA LYS A 58 7.46 -8.01 5.87
C LYS A 58 6.95 -8.62 4.57
N GLN A 59 5.69 -8.36 4.22
CA GLN A 59 5.10 -8.85 2.98
C GLN A 59 5.85 -8.28 1.76
N ALA A 60 6.02 -6.96 1.69
CA ALA A 60 6.71 -6.28 0.59
C ALA A 60 8.15 -6.79 0.41
N GLU A 61 8.91 -6.90 1.51
CA GLU A 61 10.27 -7.45 1.50
C GLU A 61 10.30 -8.89 0.99
N SER A 62 9.34 -9.74 1.40
CA SER A 62 9.26 -11.14 0.95
C SER A 62 8.95 -11.27 -0.55
N LEU A 63 8.32 -10.24 -1.12
CA LEU A 63 8.01 -10.16 -2.54
C LEU A 63 9.10 -9.46 -3.35
N GLY A 64 10.19 -9.00 -2.72
CA GLY A 64 11.29 -8.33 -3.40
C GLY A 64 11.00 -6.87 -3.76
N ILE A 65 9.97 -6.25 -3.16
CA ILE A 65 9.71 -4.82 -3.30
C ILE A 65 10.72 -4.07 -2.41
N PRO A 66 11.54 -3.14 -2.95
CA PRO A 66 12.41 -2.30 -2.14
C PRO A 66 11.60 -1.46 -1.15
N VAL A 67 11.99 -1.43 0.12
CA VAL A 67 11.28 -0.66 1.16
C VAL A 67 12.15 0.44 1.77
N ARG A 68 11.49 1.53 2.16
CA ARG A 68 12.05 2.66 2.90
C ARG A 68 11.07 3.12 3.99
N THR A 69 11.57 3.78 5.01
CA THR A 69 10.71 4.49 5.98
C THR A 69 10.24 5.81 5.41
N ILE A 70 9.24 6.41 6.05
CA ILE A 70 8.74 7.73 5.63
C ILE A 70 9.82 8.83 5.73
N ASP A 71 10.78 8.68 6.65
CA ASP A 71 11.87 9.65 6.84
C ASP A 71 12.98 9.51 5.78
N GLU A 72 12.97 8.44 4.99
CA GLU A 72 13.97 8.13 3.96
C GLU A 72 13.53 8.53 2.54
N VAL A 73 12.35 9.14 2.40
CA VAL A 73 11.78 9.58 1.12
C VAL A 73 11.35 11.04 1.20
N ASP A 74 11.48 11.77 0.09
CA ASP A 74 11.10 13.19 0.03
C ASP A 74 9.58 13.39 -0.04
N ALA A 75 8.87 12.45 -0.70
CA ALA A 75 7.42 12.43 -0.86
C ALA A 75 6.93 11.00 -1.14
N VAL A 76 5.64 10.75 -0.93
CA VAL A 76 4.94 9.55 -1.38
C VAL A 76 4.08 9.94 -2.59
N ASP A 77 4.22 9.26 -3.73
CA ASP A 77 3.48 9.62 -4.95
C ASP A 77 2.04 9.09 -4.92
N LEU A 78 1.83 7.95 -4.26
CA LEU A 78 0.54 7.29 -4.15
C LEU A 78 0.50 6.40 -2.92
N THR A 79 -0.48 6.58 -2.05
CA THR A 79 -0.80 5.62 -0.98
C THR A 79 -2.07 4.86 -1.30
N ILE A 80 -2.01 3.53 -1.21
CA ILE A 80 -3.17 2.66 -1.35
C ILE A 80 -3.36 1.89 -0.05
N ASP A 81 -4.52 2.06 0.58
CA ASP A 81 -4.86 1.43 1.84
C ASP A 81 -6.35 1.08 1.91
N GLY A 82 -6.71 0.16 2.81
CA GLY A 82 -8.11 -0.16 3.10
C GLY A 82 -8.73 0.83 4.08
N ALA A 83 -10.06 0.78 4.22
CA ALA A 83 -10.81 1.45 5.28
C ALA A 83 -11.75 0.45 5.95
N ASP A 84 -12.03 0.66 7.24
CA ASP A 84 -13.03 -0.13 7.97
C ASP A 84 -14.45 0.34 7.58
N GLU A 85 -14.64 1.66 7.46
CA GLU A 85 -15.87 2.29 6.98
C GLU A 85 -15.55 3.52 6.14
N ILE A 86 -16.42 3.86 5.17
CA ILE A 86 -16.35 5.07 4.34
C ILE A 86 -17.77 5.65 4.25
N SER A 87 -17.92 6.94 4.56
CA SER A 87 -19.17 7.69 4.38
C SER A 87 -19.27 8.30 2.97
N SER A 88 -20.46 8.78 2.61
CA SER A 88 -20.73 9.34 1.27
C SER A 88 -19.97 10.63 0.94
N ASP A 89 -19.40 11.30 1.95
CA ASP A 89 -18.55 12.48 1.86
C ASP A 89 -17.05 12.15 1.98
N TYR A 90 -16.68 10.87 1.78
CA TYR A 90 -15.30 10.37 1.78
C TYR A 90 -14.55 10.49 3.11
N HIS A 91 -15.24 10.74 4.22
CA HIS A 91 -14.66 10.47 5.54
C HIS A 91 -14.63 8.95 5.78
N GLY A 92 -13.62 8.49 6.51
CA GLY A 92 -13.44 7.06 6.77
C GLY A 92 -12.97 6.77 8.18
N ILE A 93 -13.32 5.58 8.65
CA ILE A 93 -12.76 4.98 9.87
C ILE A 93 -11.69 3.98 9.44
N LYS A 94 -10.54 4.07 10.11
CA LYS A 94 -9.42 3.14 9.99
C LYS A 94 -8.89 2.82 11.39
N GLY A 95 -8.18 1.70 11.48
CA GLY A 95 -7.49 1.28 12.70
C GLY A 95 -7.97 -0.05 13.27
N GLY A 96 -8.91 -0.74 12.63
CA GLY A 96 -9.30 -2.10 13.01
C GLY A 96 -8.11 -3.08 13.05
N GLY A 97 -7.06 -2.82 12.26
CA GLY A 97 -5.79 -3.56 12.26
C GLY A 97 -4.70 -3.02 13.20
N ALA A 98 -5.01 -2.03 14.05
CA ALA A 98 -4.09 -1.38 14.99
C ALA A 98 -2.85 -0.71 14.36
N ALA A 99 -2.91 -0.31 13.08
CA ALA A 99 -1.84 0.37 12.34
C ALA A 99 -2.09 1.88 12.09
N LEU A 100 -3.19 2.43 12.60
CA LEU A 100 -3.72 3.76 12.21
C LEU A 100 -2.72 4.93 12.28
N LEU A 101 -1.74 4.86 13.19
CA LEU A 101 -0.77 5.93 13.36
C LEU A 101 0.10 6.06 12.10
N PHE A 102 0.71 4.97 11.66
CA PHE A 102 1.58 4.97 10.48
C PHE A 102 0.77 5.02 9.20
N GLU A 103 -0.43 4.45 9.17
CA GLU A 103 -1.37 4.64 8.05
C GLU A 103 -1.64 6.13 7.81
N LYS A 104 -1.91 6.89 8.88
CA LYS A 104 -2.16 8.33 8.78
C LYS A 104 -0.90 9.13 8.46
N ILE A 105 0.24 8.79 9.06
CA ILE A 105 1.52 9.46 8.76
C ILE A 105 1.82 9.35 7.27
N VAL A 106 1.86 8.13 6.71
CA VAL A 106 2.20 7.91 5.30
C VAL A 106 1.20 8.61 4.37
N ALA A 107 -0.11 8.46 4.63
CA ALA A 107 -1.15 9.10 3.82
C ALA A 107 -1.12 10.64 3.86
N THR A 108 -0.55 11.26 4.91
CA THR A 108 -0.44 12.73 5.01
C THR A 108 0.65 13.29 4.09
N TYR A 109 1.63 12.46 3.74
CA TYR A 109 2.74 12.82 2.84
C TYR A 109 2.54 12.25 1.43
N SER A 110 1.31 11.88 1.09
CA SER A 110 0.89 11.34 -0.22
C SER A 110 0.10 12.36 -1.04
#